data_AF-A0A3A1XRT0-F1
#
_entry.id   AF-A0A3A1XRT0-F1
#
_cell.length_a   1.000
_cell.length_b   1.000
_cell.length_c   1.000
_cell.angle_alpha   90.00
_cell.angle_beta   90.00
_cell.angle_gamma   90.00
#
_symmetry.space_group_name_H-M   'P 1'
#
loop_
_entity.id
_entity.type
_entity.pdbx_description
1 polymer ?
#
loop_
_entity_poly.entity_id
_entity_poly.type
_entity_poly.pdbx_seq_one_letter_code
_entity_poly.pdbx_strand_id
1 'polypeptide(L)'
;MYNIFMSANTFFTLQEAQQFCGVARFNRYMRDANNDLGTAMLICKSNHELAGILHEQIGYVEICVRNSIDLELRKLALKEKQNEEWTNPLYTPDLVKDLIENQIKQAREIAVHSHDGRSVNHDDILSKLMWGTWVKLVGSSETKNSNRIQQKLWKDAVGNA
;
A
#
# COMPACT_ATOMS: atom_id res chain seq x y z
N MET A 1 -16.37 -19.42 -25.50
CA MET A 1 -15.19 -19.94 -26.22
C MET A 1 -14.19 -20.38 -25.16
N TYR A 2 -14.34 -21.63 -24.71
CA TYR A 2 -13.59 -22.25 -23.61
C TYR A 2 -12.33 -22.92 -24.17
N ASN A 3 -11.23 -22.90 -23.40
CA ASN A 3 -9.96 -23.65 -23.56
C ASN A 3 -8.93 -23.21 -24.62
N ILE A 4 -7.83 -22.54 -24.19
CA ILE A 4 -6.44 -22.77 -24.71
C ILE A 4 -5.34 -22.56 -23.61
N PHE A 5 -5.57 -22.86 -22.32
CA PHE A 5 -4.48 -22.77 -21.31
C PHE A 5 -4.33 -23.98 -20.38
N MET A 6 -4.94 -25.12 -20.70
CA MET A 6 -4.67 -26.39 -20.00
C MET A 6 -3.77 -27.30 -20.83
N SER A 7 -2.48 -26.97 -20.97
CA SER A 7 -1.50 -27.92 -21.51
C SER A 7 -0.06 -27.62 -21.07
N ALA A 8 0.14 -27.40 -19.78
CA ALA A 8 1.40 -27.72 -19.13
C ALA A 8 1.03 -28.50 -17.87
N ASN A 9 1.01 -29.84 -17.97
CA ASN A 9 0.93 -30.72 -16.81
C ASN A 9 2.26 -30.64 -16.06
N THR A 10 2.49 -29.52 -15.38
CA THR A 10 3.55 -29.41 -14.39
C THR A 10 3.05 -30.14 -13.15
N PHE A 11 3.40 -31.42 -13.04
CA PHE A 11 3.12 -32.20 -11.83
C PHE A 11 4.05 -31.70 -10.72
N PHE A 12 3.55 -30.76 -9.91
CA PHE A 12 4.21 -30.42 -8.66
C PHE A 12 4.02 -31.58 -7.67
N THR A 13 5.08 -31.94 -6.97
CA THR A 13 5.00 -32.77 -5.77
C THR A 13 4.48 -31.96 -4.59
N LEU A 14 3.95 -32.63 -3.58
CA LEU A 14 3.53 -31.98 -2.33
C LEU A 14 4.69 -31.21 -1.68
N GLN A 15 5.91 -31.77 -1.74
CA GLN A 15 7.10 -31.16 -1.18
C GLN A 15 7.44 -29.83 -1.88
N GLU A 16 7.42 -29.81 -3.22
CA GLU A 16 7.67 -28.60 -4.00
C GLU A 16 6.60 -27.54 -3.70
N ALA A 17 5.32 -27.92 -3.68
CA ALA A 17 4.23 -27.02 -3.38
C ALA A 17 4.36 -26.38 -1.98
N GLN A 18 4.73 -27.18 -0.97
CA GLN A 18 5.00 -26.70 0.38
C GLN A 18 6.23 -25.80 0.48
N GLN A 19 7.27 -26.07 -0.32
CA GLN A 19 8.46 -25.22 -0.40
C GLN A 19 8.14 -23.84 -0.99
N PHE A 20 7.32 -23.77 -2.05
CA PHE A 20 6.93 -22.50 -2.66
C PHE A 20 5.92 -21.72 -1.84
N CYS A 21 4.88 -22.38 -1.32
CA CYS A 21 3.76 -21.70 -0.66
C CYS A 21 3.95 -21.52 0.85
N GLY A 22 4.92 -22.22 1.45
CA GLY A 22 5.07 -22.39 2.88
C GLY A 22 4.16 -23.49 3.43
N VAL A 23 4.74 -24.38 4.25
CA VAL A 23 4.07 -25.57 4.80
C VAL A 23 2.74 -25.22 5.47
N ALA A 24 2.72 -24.23 6.37
CA ALA A 24 1.53 -23.88 7.12
C ALA A 24 0.38 -23.39 6.23
N ARG A 25 0.70 -22.60 5.20
CA ARG A 25 -0.31 -22.08 4.25
C ARG A 25 -0.83 -23.19 3.35
N PHE A 26 0.07 -24.01 2.80
CA PHE A 26 -0.33 -25.06 1.86
C PHE A 26 -1.11 -26.20 2.52
N ASN A 27 -0.80 -26.53 3.78
CA ASN A 27 -1.55 -27.54 4.54
C ASN A 27 -3.03 -27.17 4.71
N ARG A 28 -3.37 -25.88 4.76
CA ARG A 28 -4.77 -25.44 4.74
C ARG A 28 -5.45 -25.83 3.44
N TYR A 29 -4.81 -25.58 2.29
CA TYR A 29 -5.36 -25.94 0.99
C TYR A 29 -5.49 -27.46 0.82
N MET A 30 -4.52 -28.24 1.31
CA MET A 30 -4.61 -29.70 1.32
C MET A 30 -5.82 -30.20 2.12
N ARG A 31 -6.09 -29.62 3.29
CA ARG A 31 -7.27 -29.96 4.08
C ARG A 31 -8.57 -29.60 3.35
N ASP A 32 -8.64 -28.40 2.79
CA ASP A 32 -9.84 -27.92 2.08
C ASP A 32 -10.07 -28.70 0.76
N ALA A 33 -9.01 -29.31 0.21
CA ALA A 33 -9.01 -30.16 -0.98
C ALA A 33 -9.16 -31.67 -0.68
N ASN A 34 -9.46 -32.08 0.56
CA ASN A 34 -9.52 -33.50 0.96
C ASN A 34 -8.24 -34.30 0.61
N ASN A 35 -7.08 -33.68 0.78
CA ASN A 35 -5.75 -34.19 0.44
C ASN A 35 -5.49 -34.44 -1.05
N ASP A 36 -6.34 -33.93 -1.95
CA ASP A 36 -6.05 -33.93 -3.38
C ASP A 36 -5.10 -32.79 -3.76
N LEU A 37 -3.87 -33.14 -4.16
CA LEU A 37 -2.82 -32.17 -4.47
C LEU A 37 -3.18 -31.25 -5.64
N GLY A 38 -3.82 -31.80 -6.69
CA GLY A 38 -4.23 -31.02 -7.86
C GLY A 38 -5.25 -29.95 -7.48
N THR A 39 -6.26 -30.33 -6.70
CA THR A 39 -7.28 -29.41 -6.19
C THR A 39 -6.68 -28.39 -5.22
N ALA A 40 -5.76 -28.79 -4.33
CA ALA A 40 -5.08 -27.86 -3.43
C ALA A 40 -4.27 -26.79 -4.20
N MET A 41 -3.57 -27.20 -5.26
CA MET A 41 -2.87 -26.28 -6.17
C MET A 41 -3.83 -25.34 -6.90
N LEU A 42 -4.99 -25.84 -7.34
CA LEU A 42 -6.01 -25.03 -7.99
C LEU A 42 -6.61 -23.99 -7.03
N ILE A 43 -6.89 -24.36 -5.77
CA ILE A 43 -7.35 -23.43 -4.72
C ILE A 43 -6.28 -22.37 -4.45
N CYS A 44 -5.02 -22.78 -4.32
CA CYS A 44 -3.89 -21.86 -4.11
C CYS A 44 -3.79 -20.84 -5.25
N LYS A 45 -3.83 -21.31 -6.51
CA LYS A 45 -3.81 -20.47 -7.71
C LYS A 45 -4.99 -19.50 -7.73
N SER A 46 -6.21 -20.01 -7.54
CA SER A 46 -7.44 -19.20 -7.58
C SER A 46 -7.44 -18.10 -6.51
N ASN A 47 -6.93 -18.40 -5.31
CA ASN A 47 -6.77 -17.39 -4.26
C ASN A 47 -5.78 -16.30 -4.64
N HIS A 48 -4.69 -16.66 -5.33
CA HIS A 48 -3.72 -15.66 -5.79
C HIS A 48 -4.26 -14.80 -6.92
N GLU A 49 -5.00 -15.40 -7.87
CA GLU A 49 -5.69 -14.67 -8.95
C GLU A 49 -6.71 -13.67 -8.38
N LEU A 50 -7.53 -14.10 -7.41
CA LEU A 50 -8.48 -13.22 -6.73
C LEU A 50 -7.78 -12.08 -5.97
N ALA A 51 -6.70 -12.40 -5.26
CA ALA A 51 -5.89 -11.40 -4.57
C ALA A 51 -5.29 -10.39 -5.56
N GLY A 52 -4.80 -10.85 -6.71
CA GLY A 52 -4.27 -9.99 -7.77
C GLY A 52 -5.30 -9.01 -8.30
N ILE A 53 -6.52 -9.48 -8.60
CA ILE A 53 -7.64 -8.62 -9.02
C ILE A 53 -7.95 -7.56 -7.96
N LEU A 54 -8.01 -7.95 -6.69
CA LEU A 54 -8.26 -7.00 -5.60
C LEU A 54 -7.12 -5.97 -5.46
N HIS A 55 -5.86 -6.40 -5.60
CA HIS A 55 -4.71 -5.50 -5.54
C HIS A 55 -4.72 -4.46 -6.66
N GLU A 56 -5.20 -4.81 -7.86
CA GLU A 56 -5.40 -3.85 -8.93
C GLU A 56 -6.41 -2.75 -8.54
N GLN A 57 -7.55 -3.15 -7.95
CA GLN A 57 -8.56 -2.20 -7.50
C GLN A 57 -8.04 -1.28 -6.39
N ILE A 58 -7.28 -1.84 -5.43
CA ILE A 58 -6.61 -1.06 -4.40
C ILE A 58 -5.64 -0.04 -5.02
N GLY A 59 -4.93 -0.39 -6.09
CA GLY A 59 -4.04 0.52 -6.80
C GLY A 59 -4.74 1.77 -7.33
N TYR A 60 -5.93 1.62 -7.94
CA TYR A 60 -6.72 2.77 -8.38
C TYR A 60 -7.19 3.63 -7.21
N VAL A 61 -7.69 3.00 -6.14
CA VAL A 61 -8.12 3.71 -4.93
C VAL A 61 -6.95 4.46 -4.30
N GLU A 62 -5.77 3.86 -4.25
CA GLU A 62 -4.54 4.49 -3.73
C GLU A 62 -4.18 5.76 -4.49
N ILE A 63 -4.22 5.73 -5.82
CA ILE A 63 -3.94 6.92 -6.64
C ILE A 63 -4.95 8.04 -6.34
N CYS A 64 -6.24 7.73 -6.26
CA CYS A 64 -7.27 8.70 -5.94
C CYS A 64 -7.06 9.31 -4.56
N VAL A 65 -6.92 8.48 -3.53
CA VAL A 65 -6.73 8.91 -2.13
C VAL A 65 -5.44 9.73 -1.99
N ARG A 66 -4.33 9.26 -2.56
CA ARG A 66 -3.06 10.00 -2.55
C ARG A 66 -3.22 11.38 -3.14
N ASN A 67 -3.80 11.49 -4.33
CA ASN A 67 -3.91 12.77 -5.03
C ASN A 67 -4.85 13.74 -4.29
N SER A 68 -5.97 13.24 -3.77
CA SER A 68 -6.90 14.01 -2.92
C SER A 68 -6.21 14.54 -1.66
N ILE A 69 -5.51 13.67 -0.94
CA ILE A 69 -4.79 14.06 0.28
C ILE A 69 -3.64 15.02 -0.03
N ASP A 70 -2.88 14.79 -1.12
CA ASP A 70 -1.78 15.66 -1.53
C ASP A 70 -2.24 17.12 -1.69
N LEU A 71 -3.40 17.33 -2.33
CA LEU A 71 -3.98 18.67 -2.49
C LEU A 71 -4.25 19.36 -1.17
N GLU A 72 -4.86 18.67 -0.20
CA GLU A 72 -5.14 19.24 1.12
C GLU A 72 -3.87 19.46 1.94
N LEU A 73 -2.88 18.57 1.83
CA LEU A 73 -1.60 18.72 2.53
C LEU A 73 -0.75 19.86 1.96
N ARG A 74 -0.80 20.11 0.64
CA ARG A 74 -0.17 21.30 0.02
C ARG A 74 -0.77 22.59 0.58
N LYS A 75 -2.10 22.67 0.69
CA LYS A 75 -2.80 23.82 1.29
C LYS A 75 -2.40 24.01 2.76
N LEU A 76 -2.33 22.91 3.53
CA LEU A 76 -1.93 22.95 4.92
C LEU A 76 -0.47 23.43 5.07
N ALA A 77 0.45 22.92 4.25
CA ALA A 77 1.84 23.34 4.26
C ALA A 77 2.01 24.80 3.85
N LEU A 78 1.26 25.27 2.85
CA LEU A 78 1.25 26.68 2.47
C LEU A 78 0.78 27.56 3.64
N LYS A 79 -0.25 27.13 4.37
CA LYS A 79 -0.78 27.84 5.53
C LYS A 79 0.19 27.86 6.72
N GLU A 80 0.84 26.74 7.04
CA GLU A 80 1.70 26.62 8.23
C GLU A 80 3.15 27.04 8.00
N LYS A 81 3.69 26.77 6.80
CA LYS A 81 5.11 26.87 6.48
C LYS A 81 5.41 27.78 5.28
N GLN A 82 4.39 28.40 4.68
CA GLN A 82 4.50 29.30 3.52
C GLN A 82 5.09 28.63 2.27
N ASN A 83 4.97 27.30 2.16
CA ASN A 83 5.41 26.51 1.01
C ASN A 83 4.54 25.25 0.87
N GLU A 84 4.19 24.87 -0.35
CA GLU A 84 3.32 23.72 -0.64
C GLU A 84 4.04 22.36 -0.58
N GLU A 85 5.36 22.31 -0.63
CA GLU A 85 6.16 21.08 -0.69
C GLU A 85 6.19 20.32 0.65
N TRP A 86 5.06 19.80 1.10
CA TRP A 86 4.92 19.16 2.42
C TRP A 86 5.81 17.92 2.60
N THR A 87 6.29 17.30 1.51
CA THR A 87 7.26 16.18 1.59
C THR A 87 8.68 16.65 1.95
N ASN A 88 8.96 17.95 1.89
CA ASN A 88 10.21 18.57 2.32
C ASN A 88 10.24 18.71 3.85
N PRO A 89 11.25 18.19 4.57
CA PRO A 89 11.34 18.29 6.02
C PRO A 89 11.25 19.72 6.59
N LEU A 90 11.61 20.74 5.80
CA LEU A 90 11.50 22.15 6.20
C LEU A 90 10.06 22.66 6.15
N TYR A 91 9.22 22.07 5.31
CA TYR A 91 7.86 22.53 5.00
C TYR A 91 6.79 21.51 5.37
N THR A 92 7.14 20.37 5.97
CA THR A 92 6.17 19.39 6.46
C THR A 92 5.33 19.99 7.60
N PRO A 93 3.98 19.98 7.50
CA PRO A 93 3.09 20.39 8.59
C PRO A 93 3.31 19.57 9.86
N ASP A 94 3.10 20.16 11.02
CA ASP A 94 3.50 19.54 12.29
C ASP A 94 2.74 18.21 12.55
N LEU A 95 1.43 18.20 12.29
CA LEU A 95 0.61 16.98 12.45
C LEU A 95 0.97 15.89 11.43
N VAL A 96 1.41 16.27 10.24
CA VAL A 96 1.86 15.32 9.22
C VAL A 96 3.19 14.71 9.64
N LYS A 97 4.10 15.53 10.16
CA LYS A 97 5.38 15.09 10.71
C LYS A 97 5.18 14.07 11.82
N ASP A 98 4.32 14.38 12.80
CA ASP A 98 4.03 13.49 13.93
C ASP A 98 3.50 12.11 13.50
N LEU A 99 2.76 12.03 12.38
CA LEU A 99 2.14 10.79 11.90
C LEU A 99 3.04 9.97 10.96
N ILE A 100 3.74 10.65 10.04
CA ILE A 100 4.38 9.99 8.89
C ILE A 100 5.81 10.45 8.57
N GLU A 101 6.52 11.15 9.46
CA GLU A 101 7.91 11.59 9.22
C GLU A 101 8.83 10.44 8.74
N ASN A 102 8.74 9.29 9.40
CA ASN A 102 9.54 8.11 9.02
C ASN A 102 9.21 7.60 7.61
N GLN A 103 7.94 7.67 7.19
CA GLN A 103 7.53 7.26 5.83
C GLN A 103 8.06 8.24 4.79
N ILE A 104 7.99 9.55 5.06
CA ILE A 104 8.54 10.59 4.18
C ILE A 104 10.06 10.40 4.01
N LYS A 105 10.78 10.12 5.12
CA LYS A 105 12.22 9.87 5.08
C LYS A 105 12.57 8.65 4.22
N GLN A 106 11.91 7.51 4.43
CA GLN A 106 12.13 6.30 3.65
C GLN A 106 11.80 6.52 2.16
N ALA A 107 10.67 7.19 1.88
CA ALA A 107 10.29 7.53 0.51
C ALA A 107 11.33 8.40 -0.19
N ARG A 108 11.90 9.38 0.52
CA ARG A 108 12.99 10.22 0.01
C ARG A 108 14.25 9.42 -0.28
N GLU A 109 14.66 8.54 0.62
CA GLU A 109 15.82 7.66 0.41
C GLU A 109 15.62 6.81 -0.85
N ILE A 110 14.45 6.19 -1.01
CA ILE A 110 14.11 5.39 -2.20
C ILE A 110 14.11 6.26 -3.47
N ALA A 111 13.54 7.47 -3.41
CA ALA A 111 13.49 8.37 -4.55
C ALA A 111 14.88 8.81 -5.00
N VAL A 112 15.79 9.13 -4.06
CA VAL A 112 17.20 9.47 -4.36
C VAL A 112 17.92 8.30 -5.01
N HIS A 113 17.76 7.08 -4.49
CA HIS A 113 18.39 5.90 -5.09
C HIS A 113 17.80 5.55 -6.47
N SER A 114 16.52 5.88 -6.72
CA SER A 114 15.85 5.63 -8.00
C SER A 114 16.23 6.62 -9.09
N HIS A 115 16.87 7.74 -8.72
CA HIS A 115 17.15 8.84 -9.63
C HIS A 115 18.65 9.14 -9.66
N ASP A 116 19.28 8.77 -10.77
CA ASP A 116 20.72 8.89 -10.98
C ASP A 116 21.16 10.37 -11.11
N GLY A 117 21.50 10.97 -9.97
CA GLY A 117 22.13 12.30 -9.90
C GLY A 117 21.22 13.52 -10.10
N ARG A 118 19.95 13.36 -10.52
CA ARG A 118 19.00 14.48 -10.60
C ARG A 118 18.44 14.83 -9.22
N SER A 119 18.08 16.11 -9.02
CA SER A 119 17.40 16.54 -7.80
C SER A 119 16.00 15.90 -7.72
N VAL A 120 15.74 15.21 -6.61
CA VAL A 120 14.43 14.64 -6.28
C VAL A 120 13.46 15.77 -5.93
N ASN A 121 12.29 15.76 -6.55
CA ASN A 121 11.22 16.72 -6.27
C ASN A 121 10.13 16.12 -5.35
N HIS A 122 9.09 16.91 -5.06
CA HIS A 122 7.95 16.48 -4.26
C HIS A 122 7.27 15.22 -4.81
N ASP A 123 6.97 15.19 -6.11
CA ASP A 123 6.22 14.11 -6.74
C ASP A 123 7.02 12.80 -6.78
N ASP A 124 8.35 12.89 -6.92
CA ASP A 124 9.25 11.75 -6.85
C ASP A 124 9.13 11.06 -5.48
N ILE A 125 9.05 11.84 -4.38
CA ILE A 125 8.86 11.31 -3.02
C ILE A 125 7.44 10.81 -2.81
N LEU A 126 6.44 11.61 -3.24
CA LEU A 126 5.03 11.27 -3.15
C LEU A 126 4.74 9.90 -3.81
N SER A 127 5.41 9.61 -4.93
CA SER A 127 5.28 8.34 -5.66
C SER A 127 5.81 7.11 -4.93
N LYS A 128 6.66 7.30 -3.89
CA LYS A 128 7.24 6.20 -3.08
C LYS A 128 6.46 5.93 -1.79
N LEU A 129 5.44 6.74 -1.48
CA LEU A 129 4.56 6.52 -0.33
C LEU A 129 3.50 5.48 -0.71
N MET A 130 3.41 4.41 0.10
CA MET A 130 2.50 3.28 -0.12
C MET A 130 1.18 3.44 0.66
N TRP A 131 0.16 2.64 0.31
CA TRP A 131 -1.17 2.61 0.95
C TRP A 131 -1.18 2.76 2.48
N GLY A 132 -0.28 2.06 3.16
CA GLY A 132 -0.16 2.12 4.63
C GLY A 132 0.17 3.51 5.19
N THR A 133 0.73 4.41 4.38
CA THR A 133 0.94 5.83 4.72
C THR A 133 -0.40 6.57 4.72
N TRP A 134 -1.19 6.43 3.65
CA TRP A 134 -2.43 7.19 3.46
C TRP A 134 -3.46 6.85 4.53
N VAL A 135 -3.53 5.58 4.94
CA VAL A 135 -4.42 5.13 6.02
C VAL A 135 -4.11 5.83 7.37
N LYS A 136 -2.90 6.33 7.59
CA LYS A 136 -2.54 7.10 8.80
C LYS A 136 -3.01 8.55 8.76
N LEU A 137 -3.34 9.06 7.58
CA LEU A 137 -3.76 10.44 7.35
C LEU A 137 -5.29 10.56 7.20
N VAL A 138 -5.95 9.48 6.79
CA VAL A 138 -7.41 9.37 6.77
C VAL A 138 -7.95 9.21 8.19
N GLY A 139 -9.02 9.93 8.53
CA GLY A 139 -9.67 9.84 9.84
C GLY A 139 -10.30 8.47 10.08
N SER A 140 -10.20 7.95 11.30
CA SER A 140 -10.91 6.74 11.72
C SER A 140 -12.31 7.09 12.21
N SER A 141 -13.30 6.21 12.04
CA SER A 141 -14.63 6.40 12.65
C SER A 141 -14.62 6.22 14.17
N GLU A 142 -13.63 5.51 14.71
CA GLU A 142 -13.49 5.27 16.15
C GLU A 142 -12.57 6.32 16.76
N THR A 143 -13.02 7.06 17.77
CA THR A 143 -12.16 8.00 18.51
C THR A 143 -11.50 7.28 19.69
N LYS A 144 -10.16 7.15 19.65
CA LYS A 144 -9.34 6.59 20.74
C LYS A 144 -8.20 7.56 21.04
N ASN A 145 -7.66 7.53 22.27
CA ASN A 145 -6.52 8.38 22.61
C ASN A 145 -5.32 8.16 21.66
N SER A 146 -5.14 6.94 21.17
CA SER A 146 -4.05 6.57 20.25
C SER A 146 -4.17 7.18 18.85
N ASN A 147 -5.35 7.66 18.42
CA ASN A 147 -5.54 8.24 17.09
C ASN A 147 -5.90 9.74 17.11
N ARG A 148 -5.72 10.41 18.25
CA ARG A 148 -6.09 11.83 18.41
C ARG A 148 -5.40 12.76 17.40
N ILE A 149 -4.13 12.52 17.09
CA ILE A 149 -3.37 13.34 16.11
C ILE A 149 -3.95 13.15 14.69
N GLN A 150 -4.22 11.90 14.31
CA GLN A 150 -4.87 11.55 13.05
C GLN A 150 -6.27 12.20 12.94
N GLN A 151 -7.08 12.13 14.00
CA GLN A 151 -8.40 12.78 14.04
C GLN A 151 -8.31 14.29 13.90
N LYS A 152 -7.32 14.90 14.55
CA LYS A 152 -7.10 16.35 14.46
C LYS A 152 -6.70 16.74 13.04
N LEU A 153 -5.73 16.05 12.43
CA LEU A 153 -5.33 16.30 11.05
C LEU A 153 -6.51 16.13 10.08
N TRP A 154 -7.30 15.08 10.28
CA TRP A 154 -8.51 14.83 9.48
C TRP A 154 -9.50 15.99 9.58
N LYS A 155 -9.84 16.42 10.79
CA LYS A 155 -10.79 17.51 11.00
C LYS A 155 -10.27 18.84 10.46
N ASP A 156 -8.98 19.12 10.65
CA ASP A 156 -8.41 20.45 10.41
C ASP A 156 -7.97 20.66 8.96
N ALA A 157 -7.69 19.59 8.20
CA ALA A 157 -7.15 19.69 6.85
C ALA A 157 -7.68 18.61 5.88
N VAL A 158 -7.53 17.34 6.20
CA VAL A 158 -7.66 16.25 5.20
C VAL A 158 -9.12 15.81 4.96
N GLY A 159 -10.05 16.15 5.85
CA GLY A 159 -11.45 15.70 5.77
C GLY A 159 -12.27 16.29 4.61
N ASN A 160 -11.72 17.26 3.86
CA ASN A 160 -12.33 17.81 2.65
C ASN A 160 -11.77 17.19 1.35
N ALA A 161 -10.84 16.23 1.47
CA ALA A 161 -10.16 15.57 0.36
C ALA A 161 -11.07 14.62 -0.44
#